data_AF-A0A8J7TVT5-F1
#
_entry.id   AF-A0A8J7TVT5-F1
#
_cell.length_a   1.000
_cell.length_b   1.000
_cell.length_c   1.000
_cell.angle_alpha   90.00
_cell.angle_beta   90.00
_cell.angle_gamma   90.00
#
_symmetry.space_group_name_H-M   'P 1'
#
loop_
_entity.id
_entity.type
_entity.pdbx_description
1 polymer ?
#
loop_
_entity_poly.entity_id
_entity_poly.type
_entity_poly.pdbx_seq_one_letter_code
_entity_poly.pdbx_strand_id
1 'polypeptide(L)'
;CGGEGGDLPAVVRGLDAAAVAAKAPDFDDAGVFQLRAAGVALVRRGAELSLPGKSAGERMLFARAIAELPTYRPAGWEAAFTGLLRDDRACVRKAALDAFPTTPAPVLVEALAERLRDPDVAVRTAACWACLKAKSEDLEKPLLGVLAAATDDRLLYAAHTVCWRHGLAPRTEVLGALAARLDEPGMARACLKYLARAVDGRSDLDSADDPKDPYCLAGSEAAACKRAWRRFLPAHEKDLTAGKTYAFDDPALPARDLFPRVRFWRDR
;
A
#
# COMPACT_ATOMS: atom_id res chain seq x y z
N CYS A 1 -16.34 -21.25 -37.13
CA CYS A 1 -17.33 -21.46 -36.05
C CYS A 1 -17.38 -20.19 -35.20
N GLY A 2 -18.43 -19.38 -35.35
CA GLY A 2 -18.54 -18.03 -34.77
C GLY A 2 -19.02 -18.03 -33.32
N GLY A 3 -18.08 -18.01 -32.37
CA GLY A 3 -18.36 -17.93 -30.92
C GLY A 3 -17.70 -16.75 -30.22
N GLU A 4 -17.33 -15.67 -30.91
CA GLU A 4 -16.36 -14.71 -30.38
C GLU A 4 -16.93 -13.62 -29.44
N GLY A 5 -18.27 -13.43 -29.39
CA GLY A 5 -18.92 -12.45 -28.50
C GLY A 5 -19.89 -13.03 -27.46
N GLY A 6 -20.24 -14.31 -27.55
CA GLY A 6 -21.33 -14.91 -26.76
C GLY A 6 -21.01 -15.18 -25.28
N ASP A 7 -19.72 -15.29 -24.95
CA ASP A 7 -19.28 -15.73 -23.62
C ASP A 7 -19.06 -14.58 -22.64
N LEU A 8 -18.90 -13.34 -23.13
CA LEU A 8 -18.65 -12.17 -22.29
C LEU A 8 -19.77 -11.94 -21.25
N PRO A 9 -21.08 -12.04 -21.60
CA PRO A 9 -22.15 -11.94 -20.61
C PRO A 9 -22.07 -13.00 -19.51
N ALA A 10 -21.59 -14.22 -19.80
CA ALA A 10 -21.45 -15.26 -18.80
C ALA A 10 -20.29 -14.97 -17.83
N VAL A 11 -19.16 -14.51 -18.37
CA VAL A 11 -18.01 -14.07 -17.57
C VAL A 11 -18.40 -12.91 -16.65
N VAL A 12 -19.09 -11.89 -17.19
CA VAL A 12 -19.56 -10.73 -16.42
C VAL A 12 -20.50 -11.16 -15.29
N ARG A 13 -21.47 -12.05 -15.56
CA ARG A 13 -22.35 -12.59 -14.50
C ARG A 13 -21.58 -13.32 -13.40
N GLY A 14 -20.55 -14.09 -13.75
CA GLY A 14 -19.69 -14.74 -12.76
C GLY A 14 -18.96 -13.73 -11.88
N LEU A 15 -18.43 -12.67 -12.47
CA LEU A 15 -17.77 -11.58 -11.74
C LEU A 15 -18.77 -10.80 -10.86
N ASP A 16 -20.00 -10.59 -11.33
CA ASP A 16 -21.06 -9.97 -10.54
C ASP A 16 -21.46 -10.82 -9.33
N ALA A 17 -21.61 -12.14 -9.51
CA ALA A 17 -21.90 -13.05 -8.42
C ALA A 17 -20.77 -13.04 -7.37
N ALA A 18 -19.51 -13.01 -7.82
CA ALA A 18 -18.37 -12.85 -6.92
C ALA A 18 -18.40 -11.50 -6.18
N ALA A 19 -18.76 -10.41 -6.85
CA ALA A 19 -18.86 -9.07 -6.25
C ALA A 19 -19.94 -8.98 -5.18
N VAL A 20 -21.04 -9.71 -5.34
CA VAL A 20 -22.11 -9.84 -4.33
C VAL A 20 -21.68 -10.73 -3.16
N ALA A 21 -20.98 -11.84 -3.45
CA ALA A 21 -20.57 -12.81 -2.44
C ALA A 21 -19.42 -12.31 -1.55
N ALA A 22 -18.59 -11.39 -2.05
CA ALA A 22 -17.45 -10.85 -1.33
C ALA A 22 -17.88 -10.08 -0.06
N LYS A 23 -17.78 -10.72 1.10
CA LYS A 23 -17.78 -10.03 2.40
C LYS A 23 -16.38 -9.47 2.63
N ALA A 24 -16.21 -8.15 2.43
CA ALA A 24 -14.91 -7.45 2.53
C ALA A 24 -13.88 -7.87 1.43
N PRO A 25 -12.80 -7.10 1.18
CA PRO A 25 -12.15 -7.08 -0.14
C PRO A 25 -11.13 -8.20 -0.46
N ASP A 26 -11.29 -9.39 0.10
CA ASP A 26 -10.54 -10.59 -0.32
C ASP A 26 -11.13 -11.16 -1.61
N PHE A 27 -11.13 -10.33 -2.65
CA PHE A 27 -11.69 -10.60 -3.98
C PHE A 27 -10.76 -11.45 -4.87
N ASP A 28 -9.71 -12.06 -4.32
CA ASP A 28 -8.66 -12.76 -5.08
C ASP A 28 -8.72 -14.30 -4.89
N ASP A 29 -9.92 -14.87 -4.97
CA ASP A 29 -10.07 -16.32 -5.18
C ASP A 29 -9.64 -16.69 -6.62
N ALA A 30 -9.05 -17.87 -6.78
CA ALA A 30 -8.60 -18.42 -8.05
C ALA A 30 -9.71 -18.39 -9.11
N GLY A 31 -10.97 -18.64 -8.73
CA GLY A 31 -12.12 -18.56 -9.65
C GLY A 31 -12.32 -17.17 -10.24
N VAL A 32 -12.18 -16.12 -9.43
CA VAL A 32 -12.30 -14.72 -9.88
C VAL A 32 -11.15 -14.35 -10.81
N PHE A 33 -9.92 -14.81 -10.50
CA PHE A 33 -8.76 -14.59 -11.35
C PHE A 33 -8.97 -15.18 -12.75
N GLN A 34 -9.48 -16.41 -12.85
CA GLN A 34 -9.76 -17.06 -14.13
C GLN A 34 -10.86 -16.34 -14.92
N LEU A 35 -11.94 -15.90 -14.25
CA LEU A 35 -13.00 -15.12 -14.90
C LEU A 35 -12.47 -13.80 -15.47
N ARG A 36 -11.63 -13.08 -14.73
CA ARG A 36 -10.98 -11.85 -15.21
C ARG A 36 -10.11 -12.11 -16.44
N ALA A 37 -9.26 -13.15 -16.39
CA ALA A 37 -8.38 -13.50 -17.50
C ALA A 37 -9.17 -13.88 -18.76
N ALA A 38 -10.24 -14.67 -18.61
CA ALA A 38 -11.14 -15.02 -19.71
C ALA A 38 -11.81 -13.78 -20.32
N GLY A 39 -12.32 -12.87 -19.48
CA GLY A 39 -12.91 -11.62 -19.93
C GLY A 39 -11.94 -10.75 -20.72
N VAL A 40 -10.70 -10.58 -20.23
CA VAL A 40 -9.67 -9.78 -20.94
C VAL A 40 -9.33 -10.42 -22.29
N ALA A 41 -9.27 -11.75 -22.36
CA ALA A 41 -9.04 -12.45 -23.62
C ALA A 41 -10.18 -12.22 -24.63
N LEU A 42 -11.43 -12.14 -24.19
CA LEU A 42 -12.57 -11.79 -25.04
C LEU A 42 -12.49 -10.33 -25.53
N VAL A 43 -12.17 -9.38 -24.65
CA VAL A 43 -11.98 -7.97 -25.03
C VAL A 43 -10.84 -7.82 -26.04
N ARG A 44 -9.73 -8.54 -25.86
CA ARG A 44 -8.62 -8.58 -26.83
C ARG A 44 -9.06 -9.08 -28.22
N ARG A 45 -10.08 -9.95 -28.27
CA ARG A 45 -10.68 -10.47 -29.52
C ARG A 45 -11.78 -9.57 -30.10
N GLY A 46 -12.02 -8.40 -29.51
CA GLY A 46 -12.98 -7.42 -30.02
C GLY A 46 -14.34 -7.44 -29.32
N ALA A 47 -14.50 -8.15 -28.19
CA ALA A 47 -15.70 -8.01 -27.38
C ALA A 47 -15.77 -6.60 -26.75
N GLU A 48 -16.90 -5.93 -26.91
CA GLU A 48 -17.09 -4.57 -26.40
C GLU A 48 -17.62 -4.57 -24.96
N LEU A 49 -17.05 -3.70 -24.13
CA LEU A 49 -17.57 -3.38 -22.79
C LEU A 49 -18.31 -2.05 -22.84
N SER A 50 -19.37 -1.95 -22.04
CA SER A 50 -20.02 -0.67 -21.77
C SER A 50 -19.12 0.18 -20.87
N LEU A 51 -19.05 1.49 -21.13
CA LEU A 51 -18.36 2.44 -20.25
C LEU A 51 -19.35 3.13 -19.29
N PRO A 52 -19.03 3.26 -17.98
CA PRO A 52 -17.92 2.62 -17.27
C PRO A 52 -18.13 1.10 -17.01
N GLY A 53 -19.34 0.60 -17.26
CA GLY A 53 -19.78 -0.78 -17.02
C GLY A 53 -21.09 -0.78 -16.25
N LYS A 54 -22.09 -1.54 -16.73
CA LYS A 54 -23.44 -1.56 -16.16
C LYS A 54 -23.49 -2.30 -14.83
N SER A 55 -22.58 -3.24 -14.61
CA SER A 55 -22.50 -4.07 -13.41
C SER A 55 -21.13 -3.99 -12.73
N ALA A 56 -21.00 -4.55 -11.52
CA ALA A 56 -19.72 -4.56 -10.82
C ALA A 56 -18.68 -5.38 -11.62
N GLY A 57 -19.10 -6.54 -12.12
CA GLY A 57 -18.27 -7.43 -12.92
C GLY A 57 -17.78 -6.77 -14.20
N GLU A 58 -18.65 -6.06 -14.91
CA GLU A 58 -18.26 -5.32 -16.12
C GLU A 58 -17.28 -4.19 -15.80
N ARG A 59 -17.50 -3.44 -14.72
CA ARG A 59 -16.57 -2.39 -14.26
C ARG A 59 -15.20 -2.95 -13.89
N MET A 60 -15.16 -4.05 -13.13
CA MET A 60 -13.91 -4.69 -12.74
C MET A 60 -13.15 -5.25 -13.94
N LEU A 61 -13.88 -5.81 -14.92
CA LEU A 61 -13.29 -6.27 -16.16
C LEU A 61 -12.76 -5.10 -17.00
N PHE A 62 -13.49 -3.98 -17.07
CA PHE A 62 -13.01 -2.76 -17.72
C PHE A 62 -11.69 -2.27 -17.13
N ALA A 63 -11.60 -2.15 -15.80
CA ALA A 63 -10.35 -1.77 -15.13
C ALA A 63 -9.19 -2.69 -15.53
N ARG A 64 -9.43 -4.01 -15.57
CA ARG A 64 -8.42 -5.00 -15.95
C ARG A 64 -8.02 -4.88 -17.41
N ALA A 65 -8.96 -4.66 -18.32
CA ALA A 65 -8.68 -4.46 -19.73
C ALA A 65 -7.79 -3.23 -19.95
N ILE A 66 -8.02 -2.11 -19.25
CA ILE A 66 -7.14 -0.94 -19.30
C ILE A 66 -5.70 -1.29 -18.87
N ALA A 67 -5.55 -2.09 -17.82
CA ALA A 67 -4.24 -2.48 -17.29
C ALA A 67 -3.48 -3.46 -18.20
N GLU A 68 -4.17 -4.46 -18.76
CA GLU A 68 -3.53 -5.56 -19.48
C GLU A 68 -3.45 -5.38 -20.99
N LEU A 69 -4.28 -4.49 -21.56
CA LEU A 69 -4.34 -4.23 -22.99
C LEU A 69 -3.93 -2.77 -23.26
N PRO A 70 -2.65 -2.49 -23.59
CA PRO A 70 -2.18 -1.12 -23.80
C PRO A 70 -2.92 -0.35 -24.90
N THR A 71 -3.44 -1.05 -25.91
CA THR A 71 -4.20 -0.48 -27.04
C THR A 71 -5.68 -0.30 -26.75
N TYR A 72 -6.20 -0.89 -25.68
CA TYR A 72 -7.60 -0.75 -25.30
C TYR A 72 -7.80 0.57 -24.55
N ARG A 73 -8.08 1.63 -25.29
CA ARG A 73 -8.30 2.99 -24.76
C ARG A 73 -9.56 3.58 -25.40
N PRO A 74 -10.75 3.06 -25.07
CA PRO A 74 -11.99 3.58 -25.64
C PRO A 74 -12.20 5.05 -25.25
N ALA A 75 -12.99 5.78 -26.03
CA ALA A 75 -13.24 7.21 -25.76
C ALA A 75 -13.83 7.41 -24.35
N GLY A 76 -13.25 8.34 -23.58
CA GLY A 76 -13.70 8.63 -22.21
C GLY A 76 -13.22 7.63 -21.14
N TRP A 77 -12.25 6.77 -21.44
CA TRP A 77 -11.77 5.77 -20.49
C TRP A 77 -11.20 6.36 -19.19
N GLU A 78 -10.52 7.52 -19.20
CA GLU A 78 -10.03 8.12 -17.94
C GLU A 78 -11.17 8.54 -17.02
N ALA A 79 -12.23 9.13 -17.57
CA ALA A 79 -13.41 9.53 -16.81
C ALA A 79 -14.14 8.31 -16.24
N ALA A 80 -14.28 7.25 -17.06
CA ALA A 80 -14.82 5.98 -16.60
C ALA A 80 -13.99 5.40 -15.45
N PHE A 81 -12.67 5.29 -15.63
CA PHE A 81 -11.75 4.75 -14.62
C PHE A 81 -11.74 5.57 -13.33
N THR A 82 -11.83 6.90 -13.43
CA THR A 82 -12.03 7.79 -12.26
C THR A 82 -13.33 7.44 -11.52
N GLY A 83 -14.41 7.17 -12.26
CA GLY A 83 -15.67 6.67 -11.69
C GLY A 83 -15.51 5.35 -10.96
N LEU A 84 -14.71 4.41 -11.48
CA LEU A 84 -14.40 3.14 -10.79
C LEU A 84 -13.67 3.36 -9.46
N LEU A 85 -12.71 4.30 -9.43
CA LEU A 85 -12.01 4.67 -8.21
C LEU A 85 -12.96 5.26 -7.17
N ARG A 86 -14.10 5.82 -7.57
CA ARG A 86 -15.11 6.45 -6.70
C ARG A 86 -16.39 5.61 -6.55
N ASP A 87 -16.40 4.35 -7.01
CA ASP A 87 -17.56 3.47 -6.93
C ASP A 87 -17.97 3.21 -5.48
N ASP A 88 -19.27 3.13 -5.20
CA ASP A 88 -19.78 2.88 -3.85
C ASP A 88 -19.27 1.55 -3.26
N ARG A 89 -18.98 0.57 -4.11
CA ARG A 89 -18.52 -0.76 -3.71
C ARG A 89 -17.01 -0.79 -3.53
N ALA A 90 -16.56 -1.13 -2.33
CA ALA A 90 -15.14 -1.28 -2.00
C ALA A 90 -14.41 -2.28 -2.92
N CYS A 91 -15.07 -3.37 -3.34
CA CYS A 91 -14.47 -4.35 -4.25
C CYS A 91 -14.15 -3.75 -5.65
N VAL A 92 -15.01 -2.87 -6.18
CA VAL A 92 -14.77 -2.19 -7.46
C VAL A 92 -13.63 -1.18 -7.31
N ARG A 93 -13.63 -0.38 -6.23
CA ARG A 93 -12.53 0.56 -5.95
C ARG A 93 -11.19 -0.17 -5.82
N LYS A 94 -11.13 -1.24 -5.03
CA LYS A 94 -9.94 -2.09 -4.90
C LYS A 94 -9.49 -2.64 -6.25
N ALA A 95 -10.39 -3.22 -7.05
CA ALA A 95 -10.03 -3.77 -8.35
C ALA A 95 -9.47 -2.71 -9.32
N ALA A 96 -9.99 -1.48 -9.27
CA ALA A 96 -9.45 -0.37 -10.04
C ALA A 96 -8.02 0.02 -9.59
N LEU A 97 -7.76 0.03 -8.28
CA LEU A 97 -6.42 0.28 -7.72
C LEU A 97 -5.44 -0.85 -8.06
N ASP A 98 -5.87 -2.11 -7.96
CA ASP A 98 -5.09 -3.28 -8.37
C ASP A 98 -4.77 -3.25 -9.88
N ALA A 99 -5.64 -2.64 -10.68
CA ALA A 99 -5.49 -2.44 -12.12
C ALA A 99 -5.01 -1.02 -12.50
N PHE A 100 -4.49 -0.25 -11.54
CA PHE A 100 -4.13 1.14 -11.80
C PHE A 100 -3.06 1.25 -12.92
N PRO A 101 -3.18 2.19 -13.87
CA PRO A 101 -2.23 2.32 -14.98
C PRO A 101 -0.86 2.83 -14.51
N THR A 102 0.21 2.44 -15.21
CA THR A 102 1.60 2.84 -14.90
C THR A 102 1.96 4.25 -15.37
N THR A 103 1.12 4.86 -16.20
CA THR A 103 1.29 6.23 -16.67
C THR A 103 -0.07 6.91 -16.60
N PRO A 104 -0.56 7.17 -15.38
CA PRO A 104 -1.88 7.76 -15.18
C PRO A 104 -1.90 9.21 -15.66
N ALA A 105 -3.04 9.65 -16.19
CA ALA A 105 -3.33 11.07 -16.33
C ALA A 105 -3.42 11.73 -14.93
N PRO A 106 -3.17 13.05 -14.79
CA PRO A 106 -3.22 13.73 -13.49
C PRO A 106 -4.53 13.52 -12.71
N VAL A 107 -5.67 13.50 -13.39
CA VAL A 107 -6.99 13.23 -12.78
C VAL A 107 -7.07 11.87 -12.05
N LEU A 108 -6.36 10.86 -12.56
CA LEU A 108 -6.29 9.55 -11.91
C LEU A 108 -5.37 9.57 -10.69
N VAL A 109 -4.31 10.37 -10.71
CA VAL A 109 -3.42 10.58 -9.55
C VAL A 109 -4.18 11.26 -8.42
N GLU A 110 -4.98 12.29 -8.73
CA GLU A 110 -5.85 12.95 -7.76
C GLU A 110 -6.86 11.97 -7.15
N ALA A 111 -7.54 11.19 -7.99
CA ALA A 111 -8.49 10.18 -7.53
C ALA A 111 -7.81 9.08 -6.70
N LEU A 112 -6.57 8.69 -7.02
CA LEU A 112 -5.76 7.79 -6.21
C LEU A 112 -5.43 8.40 -4.83
N ALA A 113 -5.05 9.67 -4.78
CA ALA A 113 -4.74 10.37 -3.53
C ALA A 113 -5.95 10.40 -2.58
N GLU A 114 -7.18 10.53 -3.11
CA GLU A 114 -8.40 10.40 -2.30
C GLU A 114 -8.53 9.00 -1.67
N ARG A 115 -8.19 7.95 -2.41
CA ARG A 115 -8.32 6.55 -1.96
C ARG A 115 -7.33 6.15 -0.88
N LEU A 116 -6.25 6.90 -0.69
CA LEU A 116 -5.39 6.73 0.49
C LEU A 116 -6.11 7.05 1.81
N ARG A 117 -7.26 7.74 1.76
CA ARG A 117 -8.13 8.05 2.91
C ARG A 117 -9.45 7.28 2.87
N ASP A 118 -9.55 6.22 2.08
CA ASP A 118 -10.77 5.42 1.97
C ASP A 118 -11.20 4.85 3.34
N PRO A 119 -12.51 4.78 3.64
CA PRO A 119 -12.98 4.15 4.87
C PRO A 119 -12.59 2.66 4.96
N ASP A 120 -12.45 1.98 3.82
CA ASP A 120 -12.07 0.57 3.77
C ASP A 120 -10.54 0.39 3.78
N VAL A 121 -10.04 -0.37 4.74
CA VAL A 121 -8.59 -0.61 4.95
C VAL A 121 -7.94 -1.35 3.78
N ALA A 122 -8.64 -2.26 3.11
CA ALA A 122 -8.09 -2.99 1.98
C ALA A 122 -8.06 -2.11 0.73
N VAL A 123 -9.02 -1.18 0.57
CA VAL A 123 -8.95 -0.13 -0.46
C VAL A 123 -7.75 0.79 -0.23
N ARG A 124 -7.54 1.27 1.01
CA ARG A 124 -6.33 2.06 1.34
C ARG A 124 -5.03 1.30 1.07
N THR A 125 -5.01 0.00 1.38
CA THR A 125 -3.84 -0.86 1.14
C THR A 125 -3.56 -0.99 -0.35
N ALA A 126 -4.58 -1.26 -1.17
CA ALA A 126 -4.45 -1.28 -2.63
C ALA A 126 -4.02 0.08 -3.19
N ALA A 127 -4.50 1.19 -2.61
CA ALA A 127 -4.09 2.54 -2.99
C ALA A 127 -2.61 2.79 -2.73
N CYS A 128 -2.07 2.32 -1.59
CA CYS A 128 -0.63 2.39 -1.33
C CYS A 128 0.17 1.70 -2.45
N TRP A 129 -0.21 0.49 -2.84
CA TRP A 129 0.48 -0.24 -3.91
C TRP A 129 0.30 0.41 -5.29
N ALA A 130 -0.86 0.98 -5.58
CA ALA A 130 -1.11 1.71 -6.82
C ALA A 130 -0.19 2.94 -6.96
N CYS A 131 0.27 3.55 -5.86
CA CYS A 131 1.24 4.65 -5.90
C CYS A 131 2.57 4.23 -6.56
N LEU A 132 2.99 2.96 -6.45
CA LEU A 132 4.19 2.45 -7.13
C LEU A 132 4.07 2.46 -8.65
N LYS A 133 2.84 2.32 -9.16
CA LYS A 133 2.55 2.39 -10.58
C LYS A 133 2.48 3.83 -11.05
N ALA A 134 1.85 4.70 -10.26
CA ALA A 134 1.70 6.11 -10.56
C ALA A 134 3.04 6.87 -10.55
N LYS A 135 3.91 6.59 -9.57
CA LYS A 135 5.19 7.27 -9.35
C LYS A 135 5.10 8.81 -9.39
N SER A 136 4.01 9.37 -8.89
CA SER A 136 3.83 10.82 -8.79
C SER A 136 4.27 11.33 -7.42
N GLU A 137 5.00 12.45 -7.42
CA GLU A 137 5.40 13.20 -6.23
C GLU A 137 4.18 13.75 -5.46
N ASP A 138 3.05 13.97 -6.15
CA ASP A 138 1.80 14.43 -5.52
C ASP A 138 1.25 13.44 -4.49
N LEU A 139 1.73 12.18 -4.51
CA LEU A 139 1.31 11.11 -3.61
C LEU A 139 2.16 11.03 -2.33
N GLU A 140 3.28 11.77 -2.25
CA GLU A 140 4.19 11.74 -1.10
C GLU A 140 3.47 12.10 0.20
N LYS A 141 2.88 13.30 0.26
CA LYS A 141 2.18 13.77 1.47
C LYS A 141 0.97 12.90 1.85
N PRO A 142 0.09 12.51 0.91
CA PRO A 142 -0.96 11.53 1.18
C PRO A 142 -0.43 10.21 1.80
N LEU A 143 0.65 9.64 1.25
CA LEU A 143 1.25 8.40 1.74
C LEU A 143 1.86 8.55 3.14
N LEU A 144 2.57 9.64 3.40
CA LEU A 144 3.06 9.96 4.75
C LEU A 144 1.90 10.10 5.74
N GLY A 145 0.76 10.66 5.30
CA GLY A 145 -0.47 10.69 6.09
C GLY A 145 -1.00 9.30 6.44
N VAL A 146 -0.94 8.33 5.52
CA VAL A 146 -1.30 6.94 5.80
C VAL A 146 -0.33 6.32 6.81
N LEU A 147 0.98 6.50 6.62
CA LEU A 147 2.01 6.00 7.53
C LEU A 147 1.84 6.53 8.96
N ALA A 148 1.46 7.81 9.08
CA ALA A 148 1.24 8.49 10.35
C ALA A 148 -0.03 8.02 11.10
N ALA A 149 -0.99 7.39 10.41
CA ALA A 149 -2.29 7.05 10.99
C ALA A 149 -2.62 5.54 10.99
N ALA A 150 -1.92 4.72 10.18
CA ALA A 150 -2.25 3.31 10.01
C ALA A 150 -2.05 2.50 11.31
N THR A 151 -3.11 1.86 11.79
CA THR A 151 -3.08 0.90 12.91
C THR A 151 -3.20 -0.55 12.44
N ASP A 152 -3.69 -0.78 11.22
CA ASP A 152 -3.70 -2.10 10.59
C ASP A 152 -2.30 -2.45 10.08
N ASP A 153 -1.82 -3.65 10.44
CA ASP A 153 -0.46 -4.10 10.13
C ASP A 153 -0.19 -4.15 8.62
N ARG A 154 -1.17 -4.59 7.81
CA ARG A 154 -1.01 -4.71 6.36
C ARG A 154 -0.95 -3.34 5.71
N LEU A 155 -1.79 -2.42 6.14
CA LEU A 155 -1.78 -1.04 5.66
C LEU A 155 -0.48 -0.33 6.04
N LEU A 156 -0.03 -0.48 7.30
CA LEU A 156 1.22 0.10 7.77
C LEU A 156 2.41 -0.46 6.98
N TYR A 157 2.43 -1.78 6.76
CA TYR A 157 3.44 -2.44 5.93
C TYR A 157 3.45 -1.90 4.51
N ALA A 158 2.29 -1.76 3.87
CA ALA A 158 2.18 -1.25 2.50
C ALA A 158 2.68 0.19 2.42
N ALA A 159 2.18 1.09 3.27
CA ALA A 159 2.61 2.49 3.30
C ALA A 159 4.11 2.62 3.57
N HIS A 160 4.64 1.93 4.57
CA HIS A 160 6.07 1.93 4.86
C HIS A 160 6.89 1.42 3.66
N THR A 161 6.50 0.29 3.08
CA THR A 161 7.26 -0.32 1.97
C THR A 161 7.29 0.62 0.76
N VAL A 162 6.16 1.24 0.43
CA VAL A 162 6.05 2.20 -0.68
C VAL A 162 6.93 3.43 -0.42
N CYS A 163 6.85 4.04 0.77
CA CYS A 163 7.68 5.21 1.08
C CYS A 163 9.17 4.86 1.17
N TRP A 164 9.54 3.83 1.93
CA TRP A 164 10.93 3.50 2.26
C TRP A 164 11.67 2.75 1.14
N ARG A 165 11.10 1.64 0.66
CA ARG A 165 11.78 0.72 -0.27
C ARG A 165 11.76 1.26 -1.69
N HIS A 166 10.71 1.98 -2.05
CA HIS A 166 10.53 2.53 -3.39
C HIS A 166 10.81 4.02 -3.49
N GLY A 167 11.12 4.68 -2.36
CA GLY A 167 11.61 6.06 -2.35
C GLY A 167 10.58 7.10 -2.73
N LEU A 168 9.28 6.84 -2.47
CA LEU A 168 8.20 7.80 -2.74
C LEU A 168 8.08 8.90 -1.68
N ALA A 169 8.88 8.83 -0.60
CA ALA A 169 9.01 9.90 0.38
C ALA A 169 10.44 9.95 0.93
N PRO A 170 10.91 11.12 1.39
CA PRO A 170 12.22 11.25 2.03
C PRO A 170 12.36 10.32 3.24
N ARG A 171 13.51 9.64 3.36
CA ARG A 171 13.76 8.71 4.47
C ARG A 171 13.57 9.35 5.84
N THR A 172 13.99 10.60 6.00
CA THR A 172 13.87 11.36 7.24
C THR A 172 12.41 11.59 7.63
N GLU A 173 11.52 11.87 6.68
CA GLU A 173 10.09 12.03 6.92
C GLU A 173 9.42 10.70 7.28
N VAL A 174 9.79 9.61 6.60
CA VAL A 174 9.32 8.26 6.93
C VAL A 174 9.69 7.87 8.37
N LEU A 175 10.96 8.06 8.74
CA LEU A 175 11.44 7.75 10.09
C LEU A 175 10.82 8.69 11.13
N GLY A 176 10.65 9.97 10.80
CA GLY A 176 10.00 10.95 11.65
C GLY A 176 8.54 10.59 11.94
N ALA A 177 7.80 10.17 10.92
CA ALA A 177 6.42 9.71 11.06
C ALA A 177 6.31 8.48 11.96
N LEU A 178 7.18 7.48 11.80
CA LEU A 178 7.21 6.30 12.67
C LEU A 178 7.62 6.65 14.10
N ALA A 179 8.68 7.46 14.28
CA ALA A 179 9.16 7.87 15.58
C ALA A 179 8.11 8.67 16.37
N ALA A 180 7.30 9.48 15.69
CA ALA A 180 6.24 10.26 16.31
C ALA A 180 5.17 9.38 17.01
N ARG A 181 5.04 8.12 16.59
CA ARG A 181 4.02 7.18 17.05
C ARG A 181 4.50 6.19 18.11
N LEU A 182 5.77 6.26 18.51
CA LEU A 182 6.36 5.29 19.45
C LEU A 182 5.66 5.23 20.81
N ASP A 183 5.05 6.33 21.25
CA ASP A 183 4.28 6.44 22.49
C ASP A 183 2.76 6.28 22.31
N GLU A 184 2.30 5.99 21.09
CA GLU A 184 0.90 5.63 20.84
C GLU A 184 0.61 4.21 21.39
N PRO A 185 -0.54 3.98 22.03
CA PRO A 185 -0.90 2.66 22.54
C PRO A 185 -0.82 1.58 21.45
N GLY A 186 0.01 0.56 21.69
CA GLY A 186 0.18 -0.59 20.77
C GLY A 186 1.11 -0.35 19.57
N MET A 187 1.59 0.87 19.34
CA MET A 187 2.35 1.19 18.12
C MET A 187 3.86 1.03 18.24
N ALA A 188 4.42 1.02 19.46
CA ALA A 188 5.86 0.99 19.68
C ALA A 188 6.56 -0.15 18.91
N ARG A 189 6.02 -1.38 19.03
CA ARG A 189 6.55 -2.57 18.38
C ARG A 189 6.55 -2.46 16.86
N ALA A 190 5.41 -2.12 16.28
CA ALA A 190 5.27 -1.96 14.83
C ALA A 190 6.19 -0.85 14.30
N CYS A 191 6.27 0.29 14.98
CA CYS A 191 7.13 1.41 14.56
C CYS A 191 8.61 1.06 14.68
N LEU A 192 9.05 0.44 15.79
CA LEU A 192 10.45 0.05 15.97
C LEU A 192 10.89 -1.01 14.96
N LYS A 193 10.03 -1.96 14.58
CA LYS A 193 10.31 -2.94 13.52
C LYS A 193 10.73 -2.25 12.22
N TYR A 194 10.06 -1.16 11.86
CA TYR A 194 10.38 -0.39 10.66
C TYR A 194 11.55 0.58 10.85
N LEU A 195 11.66 1.24 12.01
CA LEU A 195 12.80 2.10 12.35
C LEU A 195 14.13 1.33 12.37
N ALA A 196 14.12 0.05 12.77
CA ALA A 196 15.29 -0.83 12.73
C ALA A 196 15.90 -0.96 11.32
N ARG A 197 15.11 -0.73 10.25
CA ARG A 197 15.63 -0.77 8.87
C ARG A 197 16.59 0.39 8.56
N ALA A 198 16.52 1.51 9.28
CA ALA A 198 17.51 2.59 9.16
C ALA A 198 18.87 2.21 9.77
N VAL A 199 18.88 1.20 10.63
CA VAL A 199 20.07 0.75 11.36
C VAL A 199 20.68 -0.43 10.62
N ASP A 200 20.07 -1.61 10.70
CA ASP A 200 20.71 -2.85 10.21
C ASP A 200 20.49 -3.10 8.70
N GLY A 201 19.63 -2.32 8.04
CA GLY A 201 19.20 -2.57 6.65
C GLY A 201 18.43 -3.89 6.45
N ARG A 202 18.42 -4.76 7.47
CA ARG A 202 17.68 -6.02 7.59
C ARG A 202 16.63 -5.84 8.68
N SER A 203 15.42 -6.31 8.44
CA SER A 203 14.41 -6.45 9.49
C SER A 203 13.41 -7.48 9.00
N ASP A 204 13.81 -8.73 9.15
CA ASP A 204 12.96 -9.92 9.13
C ASP A 204 12.58 -10.25 10.59
N LEU A 205 12.18 -9.22 11.35
CA LEU A 205 11.74 -9.37 12.72
C LEU A 205 10.30 -9.92 12.72
N ASP A 206 10.21 -11.23 12.54
CA ASP A 206 9.02 -12.01 12.84
C ASP A 206 9.20 -12.64 14.22
N SER A 207 8.75 -11.90 15.24
CA SER A 207 8.51 -12.46 16.57
C SER A 207 7.01 -12.32 16.82
N ALA A 208 6.34 -13.40 17.22
CA ALA A 208 4.96 -13.36 17.70
C ALA A 208 4.83 -12.40 18.90
N ASP A 209 3.60 -12.10 19.35
CA ASP A 209 3.31 -11.24 20.51
C ASP A 209 3.85 -11.83 21.82
N ASP A 210 5.17 -11.80 21.99
CA ASP A 210 5.89 -12.17 23.19
C ASP A 210 6.03 -10.90 24.05
N PRO A 211 5.56 -10.88 25.31
CA PRO A 211 5.82 -9.78 26.24
C PRO A 211 7.32 -9.50 26.46
N LYS A 212 8.19 -10.47 26.14
CA LYS A 212 9.65 -10.34 26.15
C LYS A 212 10.21 -9.81 24.83
N ASP A 213 9.36 -9.52 23.85
CA ASP A 213 9.77 -8.90 22.59
C ASP A 213 10.51 -7.58 22.90
N PRO A 214 11.77 -7.43 22.48
CA PRO A 214 12.55 -6.21 22.69
C PRO A 214 11.96 -4.97 22.00
N TYR A 215 10.95 -5.11 21.15
CA TYR A 215 10.26 -3.97 20.53
C TYR A 215 8.98 -3.54 21.25
N CYS A 216 8.53 -4.28 22.26
CA CYS A 216 7.38 -3.91 23.08
C CYS A 216 7.80 -2.87 24.15
N LEU A 217 7.51 -1.59 23.90
CA LEU A 217 7.70 -0.49 24.87
C LEU A 217 6.35 0.04 25.37
N ALA A 218 6.32 0.53 26.62
CA ALA A 218 5.12 1.12 27.20
C ALA A 218 5.44 2.36 28.07
N GLY A 219 4.46 3.26 28.21
CA GLY A 219 4.51 4.39 29.13
C GLY A 219 5.73 5.30 28.96
N SER A 220 6.46 5.53 30.05
CA SER A 220 7.62 6.44 30.08
C SER A 220 8.80 5.97 29.22
N GLU A 221 8.95 4.66 29.02
CA GLU A 221 10.01 4.07 28.19
C GLU A 221 9.77 4.38 26.71
N ALA A 222 8.54 4.20 26.23
CA ALA A 222 8.13 4.55 24.87
C ALA A 222 8.32 6.06 24.59
N ALA A 223 7.93 6.91 25.56
CA ALA A 223 8.14 8.34 25.46
C ALA A 223 9.63 8.75 25.45
N ALA A 224 10.48 8.04 26.19
CA ALA A 224 11.93 8.26 26.18
C ALA A 224 12.54 7.87 24.82
N CYS A 225 12.16 6.71 24.29
CA CYS A 225 12.57 6.23 22.97
C CYS A 225 12.17 7.22 21.87
N LYS A 226 10.93 7.73 21.88
CA LYS A 226 10.47 8.80 20.97
C LYS A 226 11.35 10.05 21.04
N ARG A 227 11.70 10.51 22.24
CA ARG A 227 12.59 11.67 22.42
C ARG A 227 14.00 11.40 21.88
N ALA A 228 14.50 10.18 22.04
CA ALA A 228 15.79 9.78 21.48
C ALA A 228 15.77 9.85 19.95
N TRP A 229 14.76 9.26 19.31
CA TRP A 229 14.58 9.35 17.85
C TRP A 229 14.46 10.79 17.35
N ARG A 230 13.67 11.63 18.03
CA ARG A 230 13.52 13.05 17.68
C ARG A 230 14.81 13.86 17.76
N ARG A 231 15.77 13.45 18.60
CA ARG A 231 17.11 14.06 18.65
C ARG A 231 18.04 13.47 17.59
N PHE A 232 17.96 12.16 17.37
CA PHE A 232 18.82 11.45 16.44
C PHE A 232 18.59 11.87 14.99
N LEU A 233 17.33 11.95 14.53
CA LEU A 233 16.99 12.24 13.14
C LEU A 233 17.57 13.56 12.60
N PRO A 234 17.37 14.73 13.24
CA PRO A 234 17.95 15.98 12.75
C PRO A 234 19.48 16.01 12.85
N ALA A 235 20.07 15.36 13.86
CA ALA A 235 21.52 15.28 14.00
C ALA A 235 22.19 14.47 12.87
N HIS A 236 21.43 13.60 12.21
CA HIS A 236 21.91 12.67 11.18
C HIS A 236 21.19 12.85 9.84
N GLU A 237 20.53 13.98 9.61
CA GLU A 237 19.70 14.24 8.43
C GLU A 237 20.47 14.07 7.12
N LYS A 238 21.70 14.61 7.05
CA LYS A 238 22.55 14.51 5.86
C LYS A 238 22.89 13.07 5.50
N ASP A 239 23.28 12.29 6.50
CA ASP A 239 23.62 10.88 6.38
C ASP A 239 22.40 10.05 5.92
N LEU A 240 21.26 10.26 6.57
CA LEU A 240 20.01 9.56 6.26
C LEU A 240 19.49 9.90 4.86
N THR A 241 19.61 11.17 4.45
CA THR A 241 19.28 11.62 3.09
C THR A 241 20.21 11.01 2.05
N ALA A 242 21.50 10.86 2.36
CA ALA A 242 22.46 10.16 1.51
C ALA A 242 22.26 8.63 1.49
N GLY A 243 21.27 8.11 2.22
CA GLY A 243 20.93 6.71 2.25
C GLY A 243 21.79 5.85 3.17
N LYS A 244 22.61 6.46 4.03
CA LYS A 244 23.44 5.76 5.01
C LYS A 244 22.54 4.97 5.98
N THR A 245 23.00 3.77 6.33
CA THR A 245 22.47 2.96 7.42
C THR A 245 23.52 2.85 8.53
N TYR A 246 23.09 2.64 9.77
CA TYR A 246 23.97 2.60 10.94
C TYR A 246 24.10 1.18 11.47
N ALA A 247 25.29 0.62 11.56
CA ALA A 247 25.44 -0.63 12.28
C ALA A 247 25.01 -0.44 13.76
N PHE A 248 24.49 -1.48 14.40
CA PHE A 248 24.08 -1.39 15.82
C PHE A 248 25.23 -1.05 16.77
N ASP A 249 26.47 -1.30 16.36
CA ASP A 249 27.68 -0.97 17.11
C ASP A 249 28.38 0.30 16.62
N ASP A 250 27.73 1.07 15.73
CA ASP A 250 28.21 2.38 15.29
C ASP A 250 28.19 3.36 16.47
N PRO A 251 29.32 4.00 16.82
CA PRO A 251 29.38 4.96 17.93
C PRO A 251 28.50 6.20 17.74
N ALA A 252 28.11 6.53 16.50
CA ALA A 252 27.17 7.60 16.20
C ALA A 252 25.71 7.21 16.50
N LEU A 253 25.43 5.92 16.69
CA LEU A 253 24.10 5.42 17.02
C LEU A 253 23.95 5.25 18.53
N PRO A 254 23.08 6.04 19.20
CA PRO A 254 22.75 5.82 20.61
C PRO A 254 21.80 4.61 20.73
N ALA A 255 22.30 3.41 20.44
CA ALA A 255 21.50 2.20 20.24
C ALA A 255 20.60 1.87 21.44
N ARG A 256 21.11 2.07 22.67
CA ARG A 256 20.34 1.85 23.92
C ARG A 256 19.21 2.86 24.13
N ASP A 257 19.32 4.06 23.58
CA ASP A 257 18.25 5.05 23.68
C ASP A 257 17.19 4.83 22.57
N LEU A 258 17.63 4.40 21.39
CA LEU A 258 16.77 4.16 20.23
C LEU A 258 16.06 2.80 20.27
N PHE A 259 16.68 1.80 20.91
CA PHE A 259 16.19 0.42 21.02
C PHE A 259 16.46 -0.15 22.43
N PRO A 260 15.76 0.34 23.46
CA PRO A 260 16.15 0.14 24.87
C PRO A 260 16.13 -1.30 25.37
N ARG A 261 15.33 -2.19 24.76
CA ARG A 261 15.25 -3.61 25.16
C ARG A 261 15.97 -4.55 24.19
N VAL A 262 16.49 -4.05 23.08
CA VAL A 262 17.26 -4.88 22.14
C VAL A 262 18.62 -5.17 22.76
N ARG A 263 18.93 -6.46 22.98
CA ARG A 263 20.26 -6.90 23.42
C ARG A 263 21.18 -7.01 22.22
N PHE A 264 22.31 -6.32 22.26
CA PHE A 264 23.25 -6.31 21.15
C PHE A 264 24.31 -7.40 21.34
N TRP A 265 24.88 -7.91 20.24
CA TRP A 265 25.84 -9.02 20.28
C TRP A 265 27.08 -8.77 21.14
N ARG A 266 27.41 -7.50 21.46
CA ARG A 266 28.49 -7.13 22.39
C ARG A 266 28.14 -7.30 23.88
N ASP A 267 26.90 -7.63 24.21
CA ASP A 267 26.46 -7.91 25.59
C ASP A 267 26.49 -9.42 25.94
N ARG A 268 27.18 -10.26 25.14
CA ARG A 268 27.41 -11.70 25.42
C ARG A 268 28.88 -12.02 25.64
#